data_AF-A0A409VTK9-F1
#
_entry.id   AF-A0A409VTK9-F1
#
_cell.length_a   1.000
_cell.length_b   1.000
_cell.length_c   1.000
_cell.angle_alpha   90.00
_cell.angle_beta   90.00
_cell.angle_gamma   90.00
#
_symmetry.space_group_name_H-M   'P 1'
#
loop_
_entity.id
_entity.type
_entity.pdbx_description
1 polymer ?
#
loop_
_entity_poly.entity_id
_entity_poly.type
_entity_poly.pdbx_seq_one_letter_code
_entity_poly.pdbx_strand_id
1 'polypeptide(L)'
;MLSRRALPRLNQAFRAISRNASTSNSAVTSKTEEKSATKKDELPPLTLQQAPNYATTWSTSQRPRPGPGSGPRFEQTAMELQPAPLSAMALIAEEPIRLVKGRKATCDGGGGPLGHPKIYINLDQPGPRACGYCGIRFEQDPHHHH
;
A
#
# COMPACT_ATOMS: atom_id res chain seq x y z
N MET A 1 -17.78 -27.87 76.69
CA MET A 1 -17.25 -26.62 77.28
C MET A 1 -17.60 -25.48 76.34
N LEU A 2 -18.61 -24.70 76.69
CA LEU A 2 -19.03 -23.49 75.99
C LEU A 2 -17.91 -22.45 76.02
N SER A 3 -17.67 -21.72 74.93
CA SER A 3 -17.63 -20.25 75.04
C SER A 3 -17.77 -19.58 73.69
N ARG A 4 -18.78 -18.71 73.61
CA ARG A 4 -19.09 -17.76 72.55
C ARG A 4 -18.08 -16.61 72.58
N ARG A 5 -17.66 -16.10 71.41
CA ARG A 5 -17.27 -14.69 71.24
C ARG A 5 -17.75 -14.18 69.89
N ALA A 6 -18.35 -13.01 69.93
CA ALA A 6 -19.05 -12.33 68.85
C ALA A 6 -18.27 -11.06 68.42
N LEU A 7 -18.21 -10.83 67.09
CA LEU A 7 -18.18 -9.55 66.34
C LEU A 7 -17.01 -8.55 66.58
N PRO A 8 -16.67 -7.61 65.64
CA PRO A 8 -17.52 -7.06 64.58
C PRO A 8 -16.94 -6.98 63.15
N ARG A 9 -17.87 -6.73 62.23
CA ARG A 9 -17.68 -6.41 60.82
C ARG A 9 -16.97 -5.07 60.64
N LEU A 10 -15.92 -5.05 59.82
CA LEU A 10 -15.35 -3.84 59.25
C LEU A 10 -15.87 -3.66 57.82
N ASN A 11 -16.71 -2.63 57.65
CA ASN A 11 -17.03 -2.01 56.37
C ASN A 11 -15.76 -1.42 55.77
N GLN A 12 -15.37 -1.86 54.58
CA GLN A 12 -14.46 -1.07 53.75
C GLN A 12 -15.12 -0.84 52.40
N ALA A 13 -15.47 0.43 52.18
CA ALA A 13 -16.18 0.93 51.03
C ALA A 13 -15.38 0.71 49.74
N PHE A 14 -16.04 0.15 48.73
CA PHE A 14 -15.56 0.13 47.36
C PHE A 14 -15.41 1.57 46.84
N ARG A 15 -14.19 2.01 46.57
CA ARG A 15 -13.94 3.24 45.81
C ARG A 15 -14.26 2.96 44.34
N ALA A 16 -15.39 3.48 43.86
CA ALA A 16 -15.73 3.49 42.45
C ALA A 16 -14.80 4.47 41.70
N ILE A 17 -14.08 3.97 40.70
CA ILE A 17 -13.32 4.80 39.77
C ILE A 17 -14.30 5.25 38.67
N SER A 18 -14.69 6.52 38.72
CA SER A 18 -15.56 7.14 37.72
C SER A 18 -14.84 7.25 36.37
N ARG A 19 -15.54 6.81 35.32
CA ARG A 19 -15.15 6.95 33.91
C ARG A 19 -15.50 8.36 33.43
N ASN A 20 -14.52 9.13 32.98
CA ASN A 20 -14.77 10.39 32.26
C ASN A 20 -14.98 10.07 30.77
N ALA A 21 -16.22 10.20 30.30
CA ALA A 21 -16.56 10.23 28.88
C ALA A 21 -16.85 11.68 28.47
N SER A 22 -16.01 12.24 27.62
CA SER A 22 -16.17 13.60 27.09
C SER A 22 -17.11 13.56 25.88
N THR A 23 -18.35 13.97 26.09
CA THR A 23 -19.32 14.28 25.03
C THR A 23 -19.13 15.72 24.57
N SER A 24 -18.86 15.94 23.29
CA SER A 24 -19.08 17.23 22.64
C SER A 24 -19.84 16.99 21.35
N ASN A 25 -21.17 17.10 21.43
CA ASN A 25 -22.04 17.26 20.28
C ASN A 25 -22.50 18.73 20.28
N SER A 26 -22.09 19.49 19.27
CA SER A 26 -22.78 20.70 18.85
C SER A 26 -23.03 20.59 17.35
N ALA A 27 -24.29 20.34 17.02
CA ALA A 27 -24.80 20.43 15.67
C ALA A 27 -25.07 21.90 15.34
N VAL A 28 -24.50 22.40 14.23
CA VAL A 28 -25.07 23.50 13.44
C VAL A 28 -24.90 23.16 11.97
N THR A 29 -26.03 23.02 11.30
CA THR A 29 -26.19 22.85 9.85
C THR A 29 -26.09 24.20 9.14
N SER A 30 -25.29 24.26 8.07
CA SER A 30 -25.43 25.24 6.99
C SER A 30 -25.16 24.56 5.65
N LYS A 31 -26.19 24.44 4.82
CA LYS A 31 -26.08 24.12 3.39
C LYS A 31 -25.45 25.33 2.69
N THR A 32 -24.34 25.10 1.98
CA THR A 32 -23.99 25.88 0.79
C THR A 32 -23.30 24.96 -0.20
N GLU A 33 -23.91 24.80 -1.37
CA GLU A 33 -23.29 24.23 -2.56
C GLU A 33 -22.29 25.26 -3.09
N GLU A 34 -21.01 24.90 -3.20
CA GLU A 34 -20.07 25.62 -4.05
C GLU A 34 -19.02 24.67 -4.63
N LYS A 35 -18.97 24.68 -5.95
CA LYS A 35 -18.13 23.92 -6.86
C LYS A 35 -16.77 24.61 -6.90
N SER A 36 -15.68 23.98 -6.45
CA SER A 36 -14.34 24.56 -6.66
C SER A 36 -13.19 23.57 -6.66
N ALA A 37 -12.55 23.50 -7.84
CA ALA A 37 -11.11 23.42 -8.08
C ALA A 37 -10.27 22.25 -7.54
N THR A 38 -9.82 21.43 -8.51
CA THR A 38 -8.60 20.63 -8.56
C THR A 38 -7.51 21.03 -7.56
N LYS A 39 -7.32 20.22 -6.50
CA LYS A 39 -6.09 20.21 -5.71
C LYS A 39 -5.04 19.33 -6.40
N LYS A 40 -3.90 19.92 -6.73
CA LYS A 40 -2.67 19.19 -7.05
C LYS A 40 -2.26 18.38 -5.81
N ASP A 41 -1.80 17.15 -6.07
CA ASP A 41 -1.44 16.12 -5.11
C ASP A 41 -0.54 16.63 -3.97
N GLU A 42 -1.12 16.71 -2.77
CA GLU A 42 -0.34 16.72 -1.54
C GLU A 42 -0.10 15.25 -1.18
N LEU A 43 1.12 14.79 -1.47
CA LEU A 43 1.55 13.42 -1.18
C LEU A 43 1.28 13.12 0.30
N PRO A 44 0.57 12.02 0.63
CA PRO A 44 0.35 11.66 2.02
C PRO A 44 1.70 11.48 2.72
N PRO A 45 1.80 11.79 4.03
CA PRO A 45 3.05 11.72 4.77
C PRO A 45 3.75 10.40 4.46
N LEU A 46 5.04 10.48 4.08
CA LEU A 46 5.88 9.40 3.56
C LEU A 46 5.83 8.09 4.38
N THR A 47 5.35 8.17 5.62
CA THR A 47 5.27 7.08 6.59
C THR A 47 4.09 6.11 6.40
N LEU A 48 3.06 6.45 5.59
CA LEU A 48 1.89 5.57 5.40
C LEU A 48 1.81 4.89 4.03
N GLN A 49 2.71 5.20 3.11
CA GLN A 49 2.73 4.58 1.78
C GLN A 49 3.42 3.22 1.83
N GLN A 50 2.96 2.28 1.00
CA GLN A 50 3.56 0.95 0.89
C GLN A 50 4.99 1.01 0.32
N ALA A 51 5.21 1.88 -0.67
CA ALA A 51 6.50 2.21 -1.27
C ALA A 51 6.53 3.73 -1.57
N PRO A 52 7.71 4.36 -1.72
CA PRO A 52 7.79 5.80 -1.96
C PRO A 52 7.09 6.29 -3.24
N ASN A 53 6.89 5.41 -4.23
CA ASN A 53 6.19 5.69 -5.49
C ASN A 53 4.83 4.98 -5.60
N TYR A 54 4.34 4.33 -4.54
CA TYR A 54 3.08 3.60 -4.58
C TYR A 54 2.46 3.45 -3.18
N ALA A 55 1.26 4.01 -3.01
CA ALA A 55 0.65 4.16 -1.70
C ALA A 55 0.07 2.86 -1.12
N THR A 56 -0.57 2.02 -1.94
CA THR A 56 -1.37 0.87 -1.48
C THR A 56 -0.64 -0.47 -1.63
N THR A 57 -1.23 -1.55 -1.11
CA THR A 57 -0.75 -2.92 -1.37
C THR A 57 -1.16 -3.40 -2.76
N TRP A 58 -0.34 -4.26 -3.38
CA TRP A 58 -0.54 -4.76 -4.75
C TRP A 58 -0.70 -6.28 -4.84
N SER A 59 -0.89 -6.97 -3.71
CA SER A 59 -1.31 -8.38 -3.71
C SER A 59 -2.21 -8.68 -2.51
N THR A 60 -3.08 -9.68 -2.66
CA THR A 60 -4.13 -10.01 -1.69
C THR A 60 -3.60 -10.33 -0.29
N SER A 61 -2.44 -10.99 -0.21
CA SER A 61 -1.82 -11.40 1.07
C SER A 61 -0.79 -10.39 1.59
N GLN A 62 -0.55 -9.28 0.90
CA GLN A 62 0.43 -8.29 1.32
C GLN A 62 -0.10 -7.47 2.50
N ARG A 63 0.71 -7.36 3.55
CA ARG A 63 0.40 -6.50 4.70
C ARG A 63 0.79 -5.05 4.38
N PRO A 64 0.01 -4.07 4.85
CA PRO A 64 0.40 -2.67 4.76
C PRO A 64 1.70 -2.42 5.53
N ARG A 65 2.48 -1.44 5.09
CA ARG A 65 3.74 -1.06 5.72
C ARG A 65 3.50 -0.65 7.17
N PRO A 66 4.28 -1.17 8.14
CA PRO A 66 4.18 -0.75 9.53
C PRO A 66 4.64 0.70 9.69
N GLY A 67 3.84 1.50 10.39
CA GLY A 67 4.24 2.84 10.80
C GLY A 67 5.15 2.85 12.04
N PRO A 68 5.72 4.01 12.40
CA PRO A 68 6.40 4.22 13.67
C PRO A 68 5.50 3.83 14.85
N GLY A 69 6.02 3.08 15.83
CA GLY A 69 5.23 2.65 17.00
C GLY A 69 4.16 1.59 16.73
N SER A 70 4.11 0.99 15.54
CA SER A 70 3.17 -0.11 15.22
C SER A 70 3.36 -1.39 16.06
N GLY A 71 4.48 -1.50 16.77
CA GLY A 71 4.71 -2.55 17.77
C GLY A 71 6.00 -2.32 18.56
N PRO A 72 6.26 -3.14 19.60
CA PRO A 72 7.41 -2.97 20.48
C PRO A 72 8.76 -2.96 19.75
N ARG A 73 8.84 -3.64 18.59
CA ARG A 73 10.05 -3.67 17.77
C ARG A 73 10.32 -2.35 17.03
N PHE A 74 9.32 -1.49 16.84
CA PHE A 74 9.41 -0.26 16.04
C PHE A 74 9.33 1.02 16.88
N GLU A 75 9.29 0.92 18.20
CA GLU A 75 9.12 2.08 19.10
C GLU A 75 10.37 2.96 19.18
N GLN A 76 11.55 2.35 19.23
CA GLN A 76 12.86 3.04 19.28
C GLN A 76 13.64 2.92 17.97
N THR A 77 12.96 2.55 16.88
CA THR A 77 13.57 2.42 15.55
C THR A 77 13.40 3.71 14.77
N ALA A 78 14.51 4.24 14.24
CA ALA A 78 14.46 5.33 13.26
C ALA A 78 13.87 4.81 11.94
N MET A 79 12.57 5.05 11.73
CA MET A 79 11.82 4.51 10.59
C MET A 79 12.29 5.06 9.23
N GLU A 80 12.87 6.25 9.21
CA GLU A 80 13.38 6.91 8.00
C GLU A 80 14.57 6.17 7.37
N LEU A 81 15.37 5.50 8.19
CA LEU A 81 16.54 4.72 7.75
C LEU A 81 16.19 3.26 7.42
N GLN A 82 14.92 2.87 7.60
CA GLN A 82 14.49 1.53 7.27
C GLN A 82 14.34 1.38 5.75
N PRO A 83 14.65 0.19 5.18
CA PRO A 83 14.51 -0.03 3.74
C PRO A 83 13.12 0.34 3.21
N ALA A 84 13.09 1.24 2.24
CA ALA A 84 11.90 1.71 1.55
C ALA A 84 12.15 1.71 0.03
N PRO A 85 12.32 0.54 -0.60
CA PRO A 85 12.55 0.47 -2.05
C PRO A 85 11.31 0.94 -2.82
N LEU A 86 11.55 1.39 -4.06
CA LEU A 86 10.50 1.71 -5.00
C LEU A 86 9.72 0.45 -5.40
N SER A 87 8.44 0.60 -5.69
CA SER A 87 7.62 -0.48 -6.24
C SER A 87 7.99 -0.71 -7.70
N ALA A 88 8.31 -1.97 -8.03
CA ALA A 88 8.59 -2.37 -9.40
C ALA A 88 7.36 -2.23 -10.32
N MET A 89 6.15 -2.39 -9.77
CA MET A 89 4.90 -2.28 -10.52
C MET A 89 4.67 -0.86 -11.07
N ALA A 90 4.96 0.18 -10.27
CA ALA A 90 4.85 1.55 -10.76
C ALA A 90 5.96 1.86 -11.79
N LEU A 91 7.19 1.37 -11.56
CA LEU A 91 8.30 1.57 -12.49
C LEU A 91 8.05 0.92 -13.86
N ILE A 92 7.54 -0.31 -13.92
CA ILE A 92 7.26 -0.98 -15.20
C ILE A 92 6.03 -0.42 -15.91
N ALA A 93 5.12 0.24 -15.18
CA ALA A 93 4.00 0.97 -15.77
C ALA A 93 4.47 2.23 -16.52
N GLU A 94 5.55 2.86 -16.05
CA GLU A 94 6.16 4.03 -16.68
C GLU A 94 6.95 3.69 -17.95
N GLU A 95 7.52 2.49 -18.05
CA GLU A 95 8.22 2.04 -19.26
C GLU A 95 7.30 2.10 -20.51
N PRO A 96 7.76 2.68 -21.63
CA PRO A 96 6.96 2.78 -22.85
C PRO A 96 6.75 1.41 -23.52
N ILE A 97 5.65 1.31 -24.27
CA ILE A 97 5.37 0.14 -25.09
C ILE A 97 6.35 0.12 -26.28
N ARG A 98 7.01 -1.02 -26.50
CA ARG A 98 7.94 -1.20 -27.61
C ARG A 98 7.21 -1.69 -28.84
N LEU A 99 7.19 -0.86 -29.89
CA LEU A 99 6.59 -1.21 -31.17
C LEU A 99 7.51 -2.14 -31.97
N VAL A 100 6.95 -3.23 -32.48
CA VAL A 100 7.69 -4.25 -33.24
C VAL A 100 7.09 -4.40 -34.63
N LYS A 101 7.98 -4.42 -35.63
CA LYS A 101 7.64 -4.62 -37.04
C LYS A 101 7.45 -6.11 -37.35
N GLY A 102 6.36 -6.69 -36.87
CA GLY A 102 5.99 -8.08 -37.13
C GLY A 102 5.07 -8.68 -36.07
N ARG A 103 4.58 -9.89 -36.35
CA ARG A 103 3.60 -10.59 -35.49
C ARG A 103 4.20 -11.19 -34.21
N LYS A 104 5.52 -11.22 -34.08
CA LYS A 104 6.21 -11.82 -32.93
C LYS A 104 7.29 -10.89 -32.40
N ALA A 105 7.25 -10.60 -31.11
CA ALA A 105 8.34 -9.94 -30.40
C ALA A 105 9.28 -10.97 -29.78
N THR A 106 10.56 -10.62 -29.66
CA THR A 106 11.56 -11.41 -28.96
C THR A 106 12.04 -10.61 -27.76
N CYS A 107 12.09 -11.24 -26.58
CA CYS A 107 12.56 -10.61 -25.35
C CYS A 107 13.50 -11.55 -24.60
N ASP A 108 14.66 -11.04 -24.22
CA ASP A 108 15.70 -11.72 -23.43
C ASP A 108 16.04 -10.93 -22.14
N GLY A 109 15.34 -9.83 -21.86
CA GLY A 109 15.61 -8.96 -20.72
C GLY A 109 16.81 -8.02 -20.90
N GLY A 110 17.51 -8.07 -22.05
CA GLY A 110 18.74 -7.32 -22.29
C GLY A 110 19.98 -7.96 -21.64
N GLY A 111 21.16 -7.62 -22.16
CA GLY A 111 22.44 -8.12 -21.62
C GLY A 111 22.71 -9.61 -21.89
N GLY A 112 22.00 -10.22 -22.83
CA GLY A 112 22.19 -11.62 -23.24
C GLY A 112 22.00 -12.59 -22.07
N PRO A 113 23.06 -13.28 -21.61
CA PRO A 113 22.94 -14.23 -20.49
C PRO A 113 22.64 -13.59 -19.13
N LEU A 114 22.78 -12.27 -18.97
CA LEU A 114 22.46 -11.56 -17.73
C LEU A 114 20.96 -11.25 -17.58
N GLY A 115 20.18 -11.47 -18.64
CA GLY A 115 18.74 -11.29 -18.63
C GLY A 115 17.98 -12.56 -18.23
N HIS A 116 16.84 -12.78 -18.87
CA HIS A 116 16.02 -13.98 -18.68
C HIS A 116 16.08 -14.88 -19.92
N PRO A 117 15.62 -16.13 -19.86
CA PRO A 117 15.54 -16.98 -21.04
C PRO A 117 14.82 -16.28 -22.18
N LYS A 118 15.40 -16.37 -23.39
CA LYS A 118 14.83 -15.77 -24.59
C LYS A 118 13.44 -16.34 -24.84
N ILE A 119 12.44 -15.47 -24.88
CA ILE A 119 11.05 -15.82 -25.21
C ILE A 119 10.57 -15.12 -26.46
N TYR A 120 9.52 -15.71 -27.05
CA TYR A 120 8.79 -15.17 -28.17
C TYR A 120 7.36 -14.85 -27.74
N ILE A 121 6.95 -13.60 -27.94
CA ILE A 121 5.64 -13.09 -27.52
C ILE A 121 4.79 -12.91 -28.78
N ASN A 122 3.58 -13.46 -28.77
CA ASN A 122 2.65 -13.30 -29.88
C ASN A 122 1.95 -11.93 -29.83
N LEU A 123 1.94 -11.22 -30.96
CA LEU A 123 1.34 -9.89 -31.14
C LEU A 123 0.18 -9.88 -32.16
N ASP A 124 -0.34 -11.06 -32.55
CA ASP A 124 -1.47 -11.16 -33.49
C ASP A 124 -2.76 -10.47 -32.99
N GLN A 125 -2.92 -10.34 -31.66
CA GLN A 125 -4.07 -9.66 -31.06
C GLN A 125 -3.74 -8.18 -30.81
N PRO A 126 -4.72 -7.26 -31.01
CA PRO A 126 -4.50 -5.85 -30.76
C PRO A 126 -4.18 -5.57 -29.29
N GLY A 127 -3.34 -4.55 -29.05
CA GLY A 127 -2.97 -4.08 -27.73
C GLY A 127 -1.63 -4.62 -27.21
N PRO A 128 -1.11 -4.02 -26.13
CA PRO A 128 0.20 -4.36 -25.59
C PRO A 128 0.21 -5.71 -24.88
N ARG A 129 1.24 -6.52 -25.17
CA ARG A 129 1.51 -7.80 -24.53
C ARG A 129 2.79 -7.70 -23.70
N ALA A 130 2.68 -8.01 -22.41
CA ALA A 130 3.82 -7.98 -21.50
C ALA A 130 4.68 -9.25 -21.61
N CYS A 131 5.99 -9.09 -21.45
CA CYS A 131 6.91 -10.18 -21.19
C CYS A 131 6.65 -10.78 -19.80
N GLY A 132 6.55 -12.10 -19.69
CA GLY A 132 6.29 -12.78 -18.42
C GLY A 132 7.43 -12.71 -17.39
N TYR A 133 8.61 -12.27 -17.78
CA TYR A 133 9.76 -12.13 -16.89
C TYR A 133 9.97 -10.67 -16.45
N CYS A 134 10.29 -9.78 -17.39
CA CYS A 134 10.64 -8.40 -17.09
C CYS A 134 9.44 -7.43 -17.09
N GLY A 135 8.27 -7.84 -17.58
CA GLY A 135 7.07 -7.01 -17.64
C GLY A 135 7.04 -5.96 -18.75
N ILE A 136 8.11 -5.85 -19.56
CA ILE A 136 8.14 -4.92 -20.71
C ILE A 136 7.02 -5.27 -21.68
N ARG A 137 6.31 -4.24 -22.17
CA ARG A 137 5.17 -4.36 -23.07
C ARG A 137 5.59 -4.18 -24.53
N PHE A 138 5.07 -5.04 -25.39
CA PHE A 138 5.29 -5.02 -26.83
C PHE A 138 3.97 -4.93 -27.58
N GLU A 139 3.95 -4.24 -28.70
CA GLU A 139 2.78 -4.13 -29.57
C GLU A 139 3.21 -4.14 -31.04
N GLN A 140 2.37 -4.67 -31.93
CA GLN A 140 2.66 -4.69 -33.36
C GLN A 140 2.49 -3.28 -33.93
N ASP A 141 3.46 -2.84 -34.71
CA ASP A 141 3.38 -1.54 -35.39
C ASP A 141 2.20 -1.53 -36.39
N PRO A 142 1.23 -0.59 -36.27
CA PRO A 142 0.01 -0.53 -37.09
C PRO A 142 0.27 -0.45 -38.59
N HIS A 143 1.44 0.01 -39.03
CA HIS A 143 1.75 0.19 -40.46
C HIS A 143 2.16 -1.08 -41.19
N HIS A 144 2.17 -2.24 -40.51
CA HIS A 144 2.65 -3.51 -41.06
C HIS A 144 1.54 -4.48 -41.54
N HIS A 145 0.33 -3.98 -41.79
CA HIS A 145 -0.71 -4.76 -42.46
C HIS A 145 -0.49 -4.74 -43.99
N HIS A 146 0.06 -5.82 -44.53
CA HIS A 146 -0.02 -6.19 -45.94
C HIS A 146 -1.03 -7.32 -46.10
#